data_AF-A0A7G8H271-F1
#
_entry.id   AF-A0A7G8H271-F1
#
_cell.length_a   1.000
_cell.length_b   1.000
_cell.length_c   1.000
_cell.angle_alpha   90.00
_cell.angle_beta   90.00
_cell.angle_gamma   90.00
#
_symmetry.space_group_name_H-M   'P 1'
#
loop_
_entity.id
_entity.type
_entity.pdbx_description
1 polymer ?
#
loop_
_entity_poly.entity_id
_entity_poly.type
_entity_poly.pdbx_seq_one_letter_code
_entity_poly.pdbx_strand_id
1 'polypeptide(L)'
;MNPEWLTGRLCAGHGVASGTSKESPYPDGTIRMQFPVFKGLGLDLSSCYFGTLNLDFAPLEVSLTNPDHLFEKVQWTELHPPETFSFWRVEIKTTEIEVVSGWIYYPHPETKERHWQPPTTVELLAPHLSGVDPGCTISLRDQRRRIKLVDTIRLRARLLEFLKFRVLASQQTFFEADALMNRRQWLSTMFPEALQLSELDLDLVWTQARSLYTES
;
A
#
# COMPACT_ATOMS: atom_id res chain seq x y z
N MET A 1 -22.36 -6.92 -6.31
CA MET A 1 -21.46 -6.03 -7.07
C MET A 1 -20.23 -6.82 -7.48
N ASN A 2 -19.64 -6.56 -8.66
CA ASN A 2 -18.42 -7.25 -9.12
C ASN A 2 -17.16 -6.55 -8.59
N PRO A 3 -15.98 -7.19 -8.56
CA PRO A 3 -14.73 -6.52 -8.21
C PRO A 3 -14.37 -5.45 -9.26
N GLU A 4 -13.95 -4.28 -8.80
CA GLU A 4 -13.66 -3.12 -9.64
C GLU A 4 -12.24 -3.16 -10.21
N TRP A 5 -12.05 -2.51 -11.35
CA TRP A 5 -10.73 -2.26 -11.93
C TRP A 5 -10.17 -0.96 -11.37
N LEU A 6 -9.00 -1.03 -10.72
CA LEU A 6 -8.25 0.11 -10.23
C LEU A 6 -7.22 0.50 -11.28
N THR A 7 -7.31 1.71 -11.84
CA THR A 7 -6.40 2.19 -12.89
C THR A 7 -5.38 3.15 -12.30
N GLY A 8 -4.10 2.86 -12.50
CA GLY A 8 -3.00 3.73 -12.13
C GLY A 8 -2.10 4.07 -13.33
N ARG A 9 -1.13 4.95 -13.09
CA ARG A 9 -0.11 5.33 -14.08
C ARG A 9 1.18 4.55 -13.84
N LEU A 10 1.74 3.98 -14.90
CA LEU A 10 3.04 3.33 -14.83
C LEU A 10 4.14 4.38 -14.66
N CYS A 11 4.95 4.24 -13.61
CA CYS A 11 6.05 5.13 -13.27
C CYS A 11 7.39 4.44 -13.49
N ALA A 12 8.40 5.22 -13.88
CA ALA A 12 9.77 4.71 -14.00
C ALA A 12 10.30 4.31 -12.61
N GLY A 13 10.83 3.08 -12.51
CA GLY A 13 11.53 2.61 -11.31
C GLY A 13 13.01 2.94 -11.32
N HIS A 14 13.68 2.67 -10.21
CA HIS A 14 15.12 2.85 -10.08
C HIS A 14 15.96 1.74 -10.74
N GLY A 15 15.35 0.73 -11.36
CA GLY A 15 16.06 -0.39 -12.01
C GLY A 15 16.72 -1.39 -11.05
N VAL A 16 16.47 -1.27 -9.74
CA VAL A 16 17.03 -2.16 -8.70
C VAL A 16 16.39 -3.55 -8.76
N ALA A 17 15.07 -3.61 -8.94
CA ALA A 17 14.32 -4.87 -9.04
C ALA A 17 14.73 -5.72 -10.25
N SER A 18 14.95 -5.05 -11.39
CA SER A 18 15.32 -5.66 -12.68
C SER A 18 16.82 -5.86 -12.89
N GLY A 19 17.67 -5.36 -11.98
CA GLY A 19 19.13 -5.41 -12.13
C GLY A 19 19.67 -4.49 -13.24
N THR A 20 18.87 -3.55 -13.75
CA THR A 20 19.29 -2.62 -14.79
C THR A 20 20.02 -1.39 -14.24
N SER A 21 19.96 -1.17 -12.92
CA SER A 21 20.71 -0.12 -12.24
C SER A 21 22.19 -0.51 -12.08
N LYS A 22 23.09 0.33 -12.61
CA LYS A 22 24.54 0.16 -12.50
C LYS A 22 25.08 0.30 -11.07
N GLU A 23 24.32 0.96 -10.21
CA GLU A 23 24.69 1.24 -8.81
C GLU A 23 24.04 0.23 -7.83
N SER A 24 23.29 -0.74 -8.35
CA SER A 24 22.65 -1.76 -7.53
C SER A 24 23.70 -2.68 -6.90
N PRO A 25 23.67 -2.91 -5.57
CA PRO A 25 24.50 -3.92 -4.92
C PRO A 25 24.04 -5.35 -5.24
N TYR A 26 22.91 -5.50 -5.93
CA TYR A 26 22.31 -6.78 -6.32
C TYR A 26 22.64 -7.08 -7.79
N PRO A 27 23.60 -7.99 -8.06
CA PRO A 27 24.18 -8.18 -9.41
C PRO A 27 23.15 -8.68 -10.43
N ASP A 28 22.13 -9.39 -9.97
CA ASP A 28 21.13 -10.06 -10.80
C ASP A 28 19.74 -9.38 -10.73
N GLY A 29 19.64 -8.29 -9.98
CA GLY A 29 18.36 -7.67 -9.58
C GLY A 29 17.70 -8.38 -8.40
N THR A 30 16.97 -7.63 -7.57
CA THR A 30 16.41 -8.19 -6.33
C THR A 30 15.42 -9.32 -6.61
N ILE A 31 14.56 -9.19 -7.62
CA ILE A 31 13.52 -10.20 -7.90
C ILE A 31 14.14 -11.54 -8.30
N ARG A 32 15.20 -11.53 -9.12
CA ARG A 32 15.90 -12.75 -9.53
C ARG A 32 16.58 -13.43 -8.34
N MET A 33 17.21 -12.64 -7.46
CA MET A 33 17.85 -13.17 -6.25
C MET A 33 16.84 -13.72 -5.24
N GLN A 34 15.69 -13.07 -5.09
CA GLN A 34 14.63 -13.47 -4.15
C GLN A 34 13.80 -14.66 -4.65
N PHE A 35 13.65 -14.83 -5.97
CA PHE A 35 12.87 -15.89 -6.61
C PHE A 35 13.09 -17.31 -6.02
N PRO A 36 14.32 -17.84 -5.93
CA PRO A 36 14.53 -19.19 -5.40
C PRO A 36 14.07 -19.33 -3.94
N VAL A 37 14.17 -18.26 -3.14
CA VAL A 37 13.74 -18.25 -1.74
C VAL A 37 12.22 -18.30 -1.66
N PHE A 38 11.50 -17.42 -2.38
CA PHE A 38 10.04 -17.43 -2.40
C PHE A 38 9.46 -18.74 -2.96
N LYS A 39 10.12 -19.32 -3.97
CA LYS A 39 9.74 -20.63 -4.49
C LYS A 39 9.87 -21.73 -3.44
N GLY A 40 10.96 -21.73 -2.66
CA GLY A 40 11.15 -22.63 -1.52
C GLY A 40 10.10 -22.44 -0.40
N LEU A 41 9.58 -21.22 -0.25
CA LEU A 41 8.53 -20.88 0.70
C LEU A 41 7.10 -21.11 0.17
N GLY A 42 6.95 -21.61 -1.06
CA GLY A 42 5.65 -22.00 -1.65
C GLY A 42 5.01 -20.95 -2.57
N LEU A 43 5.72 -19.91 -2.98
CA LEU A 43 5.29 -18.95 -4.00
C LEU A 43 6.16 -19.06 -5.26
N ASP A 44 5.62 -19.66 -6.32
CA ASP A 44 6.34 -19.76 -7.60
C ASP A 44 6.07 -18.53 -8.49
N LEU A 45 7.10 -17.72 -8.72
CA LEU A 45 7.06 -16.53 -9.58
C LEU A 45 7.68 -16.80 -10.97
N SER A 46 7.85 -18.05 -11.39
CA SER A 46 8.54 -18.39 -12.64
C SER A 46 7.82 -17.86 -13.90
N SER A 47 6.53 -17.55 -13.80
CA SER A 47 5.75 -16.92 -14.87
C SER A 47 5.94 -15.41 -14.97
N CYS A 48 6.60 -14.79 -14.00
CA CYS A 48 6.80 -13.36 -13.94
C CYS A 48 8.15 -12.96 -14.57
N TYR A 49 8.17 -11.78 -15.18
CA TYR A 49 9.42 -11.11 -15.49
C TYR A 49 10.14 -10.73 -14.19
N PHE A 50 11.46 -10.88 -14.15
CA PHE A 50 12.24 -10.53 -12.96
C PHE A 50 12.53 -9.03 -12.91
N GLY A 51 11.48 -8.27 -12.65
CA GLY A 51 11.45 -6.85 -12.45
C GLY A 51 10.06 -6.42 -12.01
N THR A 52 9.92 -5.20 -11.51
CA THR A 52 8.64 -4.67 -11.02
C THR A 52 8.11 -3.58 -11.96
N LEU A 53 6.79 -3.51 -12.09
CA LEU A 53 6.08 -2.37 -12.67
C LEU A 53 5.57 -1.49 -11.52
N ASN A 54 6.02 -0.24 -11.44
CA ASN A 54 5.57 0.68 -10.40
C ASN A 54 4.29 1.37 -10.85
N LEU A 55 3.18 1.08 -10.20
CA LEU A 55 1.88 1.65 -10.54
C LEU A 55 1.47 2.68 -9.49
N ASP A 56 1.33 3.93 -9.91
CA ASP A 56 0.96 5.06 -9.06
C ASP A 56 -0.53 5.40 -9.20
N PHE A 57 -1.18 5.59 -8.05
CA PHE A 57 -2.59 5.95 -7.90
C PHE A 57 -2.80 7.37 -7.35
N ALA A 58 -1.74 8.18 -7.31
CA ALA A 58 -1.81 9.54 -6.80
C ALA A 58 -3.01 10.32 -7.39
N PRO A 59 -3.75 11.07 -6.56
CA PRO A 59 -3.46 11.39 -5.15
C PRO A 59 -3.96 10.34 -4.14
N LEU A 60 -4.52 9.21 -4.58
CA LEU A 60 -5.09 8.20 -3.69
C LEU A 60 -4.01 7.26 -3.15
N GLU A 61 -4.06 7.00 -1.84
CA GLU A 61 -3.18 6.03 -1.18
C GLU A 61 -3.74 4.62 -1.30
N VAL A 62 -2.86 3.63 -1.37
CA VAL A 62 -3.22 2.22 -1.51
C VAL A 62 -3.25 1.56 -0.13
N SER A 63 -4.43 1.10 0.27
CA SER A 63 -4.62 0.28 1.46
C SER A 63 -4.70 -1.20 1.07
N LEU A 64 -3.80 -2.01 1.64
CA LEU A 64 -3.68 -3.44 1.39
C LEU A 64 -4.00 -4.23 2.67
N THR A 65 -4.80 -5.28 2.55
CA THR A 65 -5.21 -6.12 3.69
C THR A 65 -5.17 -7.62 3.33
N ASN A 66 -5.00 -8.52 4.30
CA ASN A 66 -5.15 -9.98 4.09
C ASN A 66 -4.39 -10.55 2.86
N PRO A 67 -3.04 -10.45 2.83
CA PRO A 67 -2.25 -10.97 1.71
C PRO A 67 -2.49 -12.45 1.44
N ASP A 68 -2.27 -12.87 0.18
CA ASP A 68 -2.28 -14.30 -0.18
C ASP A 68 -1.04 -15.02 0.38
N HIS A 69 0.10 -14.33 0.42
CA HIS A 69 1.31 -14.80 1.07
C HIS A 69 1.90 -13.71 1.96
N LEU A 70 2.27 -14.08 3.19
CA LEU A 70 3.07 -13.27 4.10
C LEU A 70 4.29 -14.08 4.48
N PHE A 71 5.48 -13.58 4.15
CA PHE A 71 6.75 -14.17 4.53
C PHE A 71 7.49 -13.21 5.43
N GLU A 72 7.56 -13.53 6.72
CA GLU A 72 8.20 -12.68 7.73
C GLU A 72 9.69 -12.97 7.83
N LYS A 73 10.50 -11.91 7.90
CA LYS A 73 11.95 -11.98 8.16
C LYS A 73 12.68 -12.98 7.25
N VAL A 74 12.45 -12.85 5.95
CA VAL A 74 13.11 -13.65 4.92
C VAL A 74 14.54 -13.17 4.71
N GLN A 75 15.50 -14.05 4.98
CA GLN A 75 16.91 -13.83 4.65
C GLN A 75 17.18 -14.28 3.21
N TRP A 76 17.13 -13.34 2.27
CA TRP A 76 17.37 -13.61 0.85
C TRP A 76 18.75 -13.11 0.36
N THR A 77 19.49 -12.41 1.22
CA THR A 77 20.84 -11.90 0.96
C THR A 77 21.57 -11.69 2.29
N GLU A 78 22.90 -11.65 2.25
CA GLU A 78 23.76 -11.36 3.41
C GLU A 78 24.05 -9.85 3.57
N LEU A 79 23.52 -9.00 2.69
CA LEU A 79 23.85 -7.57 2.61
C LEU A 79 23.12 -6.70 3.64
N HIS A 80 22.02 -7.19 4.21
CA HIS A 80 21.18 -6.46 5.16
C HIS A 80 20.37 -7.46 6.00
N PRO A 81 19.74 -7.01 7.10
CA PRO A 81 18.86 -7.85 7.89
C PRO A 81 17.70 -8.45 7.07
N PRO A 82 17.08 -9.54 7.56
CA PRO A 82 15.95 -10.16 6.89
C PRO A 82 14.75 -9.22 6.73
N GLU A 83 14.05 -9.33 5.61
CA GLU A 83 12.94 -8.47 5.23
C GLU A 83 11.60 -9.22 5.24
N THR A 84 10.50 -8.51 5.47
CA THR A 84 9.15 -9.08 5.40
C THR A 84 8.50 -8.73 4.07
N PHE A 85 7.83 -9.70 3.46
CA PHE A 85 7.18 -9.56 2.16
C PHE A 85 5.74 -10.02 2.20
N SER A 86 4.86 -9.25 1.58
CA SER A 86 3.48 -9.64 1.31
C SER A 86 3.20 -9.69 -0.18
N PHE A 87 2.35 -10.63 -0.58
CA PHE A 87 1.91 -10.78 -1.96
C PHE A 87 0.39 -10.87 -2.06
N TRP A 88 -0.18 -10.22 -3.09
CA TRP A 88 -1.59 -10.35 -3.44
C TRP A 88 -1.70 -10.77 -4.90
N ARG A 89 -2.40 -11.85 -5.14
CA ARG A 89 -2.75 -12.27 -6.50
C ARG A 89 -3.75 -11.28 -7.07
N VAL A 90 -3.42 -10.74 -8.22
CA VAL A 90 -4.25 -9.76 -8.93
C VAL A 90 -4.36 -10.12 -10.40
N GLU A 91 -5.39 -9.59 -11.03
CA GLU A 91 -5.50 -9.54 -12.48
C GLU A 91 -5.02 -8.18 -12.96
N ILE A 92 -4.31 -8.17 -14.09
CA ILE A 92 -3.71 -6.99 -14.68
C ILE A 92 -4.21 -6.91 -16.13
N LYS A 93 -4.55 -5.70 -16.57
CA LYS A 93 -4.85 -5.40 -17.98
C LYS A 93 -4.18 -4.11 -18.41
N THR A 94 -3.79 -4.07 -19.67
CA THR A 94 -3.32 -2.85 -20.34
C THR A 94 -4.25 -2.54 -21.51
N THR A 95 -3.98 -1.48 -22.27
CA THR A 95 -4.72 -1.20 -23.51
C THR A 95 -4.45 -2.21 -24.62
N GLU A 96 -3.30 -2.89 -24.57
CA GLU A 96 -2.83 -3.79 -25.64
C GLU A 96 -2.96 -5.28 -25.30
N ILE A 97 -3.16 -5.62 -24.03
CA ILE A 97 -3.16 -7.00 -23.55
C ILE A 97 -4.47 -7.29 -22.82
N GLU A 98 -5.01 -8.47 -23.12
CA GLU A 98 -6.11 -9.07 -22.36
C GLU A 98 -5.73 -9.29 -20.89
N VAL A 99 -6.70 -9.71 -20.07
CA VAL A 99 -6.47 -9.91 -18.65
C VAL A 99 -5.42 -11.00 -18.39
N VAL A 100 -4.35 -10.67 -17.66
CA VAL A 100 -3.32 -11.60 -17.20
C VAL A 100 -3.28 -11.68 -15.68
N SER A 101 -2.83 -12.81 -15.14
CA SER A 101 -2.56 -12.93 -13.70
C SER A 101 -1.20 -12.33 -13.36
N GLY A 102 -1.11 -11.67 -12.21
CA GLY A 102 0.12 -11.17 -11.63
C GLY A 102 0.03 -11.07 -10.12
N TRP A 103 0.99 -10.38 -9.53
CA TRP A 103 1.09 -10.20 -8.09
C TRP A 103 1.38 -8.75 -7.76
N ILE A 104 0.75 -8.21 -6.72
CA ILE A 104 1.35 -7.10 -5.97
C ILE A 104 2.49 -7.70 -5.15
N TYR A 105 3.67 -7.11 -5.29
CA TYR A 105 4.85 -7.38 -4.48
C TYR A 105 5.01 -6.23 -3.49
N TYR A 106 4.97 -6.54 -2.20
CA TYR A 106 5.05 -5.53 -1.15
C TYR A 106 6.17 -5.90 -0.17
N PRO A 107 7.37 -5.31 -0.33
CA PRO A 107 8.38 -5.32 0.71
C PRO A 107 7.96 -4.36 1.84
N HIS A 108 7.82 -4.87 3.06
CA HIS A 108 7.36 -4.09 4.20
C HIS A 108 8.40 -3.04 4.62
N PRO A 109 8.04 -1.74 4.62
CA PRO A 109 9.01 -0.68 4.85
C PRO A 109 9.63 -0.72 6.25
N GLU A 110 8.95 -1.29 7.25
CA GLU A 110 9.43 -1.43 8.63
C GLU A 110 10.68 -2.30 8.73
N THR A 111 10.88 -3.20 7.76
CA THR A 111 12.02 -4.12 7.71
C THR A 111 13.04 -3.78 6.63
N LYS A 112 12.76 -2.77 5.81
CA LYS A 112 13.56 -2.42 4.64
C LYS A 112 14.46 -1.23 4.92
N GLU A 113 15.77 -1.44 4.88
CA GLU A 113 16.76 -0.38 5.16
C GLU A 113 16.82 0.71 4.08
N ARG A 114 16.39 0.42 2.84
CA ARG A 114 16.60 1.29 1.68
C ARG A 114 15.36 1.39 0.78
N HIS A 115 15.10 2.58 0.26
CA HIS A 115 14.04 2.92 -0.71
C HIS A 115 12.61 2.76 -0.17
N TRP A 116 12.03 3.92 0.18
CA TRP A 116 10.62 4.09 0.50
C TRP A 116 9.83 4.37 -0.78
N GLN A 117 8.81 3.57 -1.06
CA GLN A 117 7.83 3.88 -2.11
C GLN A 117 6.73 4.78 -1.54
N PRO A 118 6.22 5.77 -2.31
CA PRO A 118 5.06 6.55 -1.87
C PRO A 118 3.87 5.63 -1.55
N PRO A 119 3.01 5.99 -0.57
CA PRO A 119 1.83 5.19 -0.22
C PRO A 119 0.80 5.09 -1.36
N THR A 120 0.96 5.88 -2.42
CA THR A 120 0.16 5.86 -3.65
C THR A 120 0.64 4.83 -4.66
N THR A 121 1.82 4.22 -4.46
CA THR A 121 2.49 3.36 -5.44
C THR A 121 2.52 1.90 -4.98
N VAL A 122 2.23 0.98 -5.89
CA VAL A 122 2.45 -0.46 -5.70
C VAL A 122 3.40 -1.02 -6.75
N GLU A 123 4.18 -2.02 -6.37
CA GLU A 123 5.02 -2.77 -7.29
C GLU A 123 4.26 -4.01 -7.79
N LEU A 124 4.15 -4.19 -9.11
CA LEU A 124 3.54 -5.36 -9.72
C LEU A 124 4.60 -6.30 -10.30
N LEU A 125 4.44 -7.59 -10.03
CA LEU A 125 5.11 -8.68 -10.73
C LEU A 125 4.13 -9.29 -11.73
N ALA A 126 4.48 -9.27 -13.00
CA ALA A 126 3.65 -9.77 -14.09
C ALA A 126 4.51 -10.54 -15.09
N PRO A 127 3.91 -11.39 -15.94
CA PRO A 127 4.56 -11.84 -17.16
C PRO A 127 5.07 -10.65 -17.98
N HIS A 128 5.96 -10.88 -18.94
CA HIS A 128 6.41 -9.83 -19.84
C HIS A 128 5.21 -9.23 -20.59
N LEU A 129 4.95 -7.94 -20.37
CA LEU A 129 3.87 -7.21 -21.03
C LEU A 129 4.45 -6.45 -22.25
N SER A 130 3.75 -6.45 -23.37
CA SER A 130 3.96 -5.52 -24.48
C SER A 130 3.25 -4.18 -24.21
N GLY A 131 3.73 -3.09 -24.82
CA GLY A 131 3.05 -1.78 -24.74
C GLY A 131 3.09 -1.11 -23.37
N VAL A 132 4.09 -1.44 -22.54
CA VAL A 132 4.26 -0.87 -21.19
C VAL A 132 5.40 0.14 -21.17
N ASP A 133 5.13 1.32 -21.70
CA ASP A 133 6.02 2.47 -21.59
C ASP A 133 5.69 3.33 -20.36
N PRO A 134 6.69 3.94 -19.70
CA PRO A 134 6.44 4.88 -18.61
C PRO A 134 5.42 5.95 -19.01
N GLY A 135 4.44 6.19 -18.14
CA GLY A 135 3.34 7.12 -18.36
C GLY A 135 2.06 6.49 -18.90
N CYS A 136 2.09 5.23 -19.37
CA CYS A 136 0.89 4.51 -19.76
C CYS A 136 0.01 4.17 -18.54
N THR A 137 -1.23 3.74 -18.80
CA THR A 137 -2.15 3.32 -17.74
C THR A 137 -2.27 1.82 -17.68
N ILE A 138 -2.19 1.27 -16.47
CA ILE A 138 -2.41 -0.15 -16.20
C ILE A 138 -3.58 -0.23 -15.22
N SER A 139 -4.50 -1.15 -15.47
CA SER A 139 -5.54 -1.47 -14.49
C SER A 139 -5.24 -2.79 -13.81
N LEU A 140 -5.46 -2.83 -12.50
CA LEU A 140 -5.43 -4.05 -11.70
C LEU A 140 -6.79 -4.34 -11.07
N ARG A 141 -7.05 -5.61 -10.77
CA ARG A 141 -8.24 -6.06 -10.07
C ARG A 141 -7.89 -7.15 -9.07
N ASP A 142 -8.33 -6.98 -7.83
CA ASP A 142 -8.34 -8.05 -6.84
C ASP A 142 -9.76 -8.58 -6.66
N GLN A 143 -9.94 -9.86 -7.01
CA GLN A 143 -11.22 -10.56 -6.89
C GLN A 143 -11.72 -10.59 -5.43
N ARG A 144 -10.81 -10.52 -4.46
CA ARG A 144 -11.10 -10.62 -3.03
C ARG A 144 -11.33 -9.26 -2.34
N ARG A 145 -11.21 -8.14 -3.06
CA ARG A 145 -11.47 -6.76 -2.58
C ARG A 145 -10.66 -6.33 -1.37
N ARG A 146 -9.40 -6.72 -1.35
CA ARG A 146 -8.44 -6.43 -0.29
C ARG A 146 -7.60 -5.20 -0.55
N ILE A 147 -7.70 -4.65 -1.76
CA ILE A 147 -7.03 -3.43 -2.22
C ILE A 147 -8.07 -2.32 -2.24
N LYS A 148 -7.76 -1.21 -1.58
CA LYS A 148 -8.59 -0.01 -1.60
C LYS A 148 -7.74 1.20 -1.94
N LEU A 149 -8.33 2.13 -2.68
CA LEU A 149 -7.77 3.46 -2.88
C LEU A 149 -8.45 4.42 -1.92
N VAL A 150 -7.68 5.12 -1.10
CA VAL A 150 -8.16 5.99 -0.04
C VAL A 150 -7.66 7.41 -0.30
N ASP A 151 -8.58 8.36 -0.40
CA ASP A 151 -8.25 9.79 -0.38
C ASP A 151 -8.04 10.22 1.08
N THR A 152 -6.86 9.95 1.61
CA THR A 152 -6.51 10.21 3.01
C THR A 152 -6.55 11.70 3.34
N ILE A 153 -6.17 12.56 2.40
CA ILE A 153 -6.23 14.02 2.56
C ILE A 153 -7.68 14.45 2.79
N ARG A 154 -8.59 14.06 1.90
CA ARG A 154 -10.00 14.40 2.03
C ARG A 154 -10.64 13.76 3.25
N LEU A 155 -10.28 12.52 3.56
CA LEU A 155 -10.84 11.79 4.71
C LEU A 155 -10.41 12.41 6.04
N ARG A 156 -9.15 12.83 6.19
CA ARG A 156 -8.67 13.57 7.36
C ARG A 156 -9.40 14.91 7.53
N ALA A 157 -9.59 15.66 6.44
CA ALA A 157 -10.31 16.92 6.48
C ALA A 157 -11.78 16.74 6.93
N ARG A 158 -12.47 15.73 6.39
CA ARG A 158 -13.85 15.40 6.78
C ARG A 158 -13.94 14.92 8.22
N LEU A 159 -12.98 14.12 8.68
CA LEU A 159 -12.92 13.69 10.08
C LEU A 159 -12.72 14.89 11.02
N LEU A 160 -11.82 15.81 10.68
CA LEU A 160 -11.58 17.03 11.47
C LEU A 160 -12.84 17.89 11.57
N GLU A 161 -13.53 18.11 10.43
CA GLU A 161 -14.80 18.81 10.38
C GLU A 161 -15.89 18.09 11.21
N PHE A 162 -15.96 16.76 11.12
CA PHE A 162 -16.90 15.97 11.91
C PHE A 162 -16.66 16.13 13.42
N LEU A 163 -15.39 16.12 13.86
CA LEU A 163 -15.01 16.29 15.26
C LEU A 163 -15.35 17.69 15.78
N LYS A 164 -15.23 18.74 14.95
CA LYS A 164 -15.56 20.13 15.32
C LYS A 164 -16.92 20.23 16.02
N PHE A 165 -17.97 19.68 15.42
CA PHE A 165 -19.33 19.77 15.96
C PHE A 165 -19.53 18.99 17.24
N ARG A 166 -18.74 17.93 17.47
CA ARG A 166 -18.83 17.09 18.67
C ARG A 166 -18.08 17.72 19.84
N VAL A 167 -16.88 18.22 19.59
CA VAL A 167 -16.08 18.92 20.60
C VAL A 167 -16.82 20.19 21.05
N LEU A 168 -17.33 21.02 20.13
CA LEU A 168 -18.05 22.23 20.53
C LEU A 168 -19.32 21.97 21.34
N ALA A 169 -19.96 20.80 21.18
CA ALA A 169 -21.15 20.42 21.92
C ALA A 169 -20.87 19.83 23.32
N SER A 170 -19.64 19.37 23.59
CA SER A 170 -19.27 18.67 24.84
C SER A 170 -17.99 19.19 25.52
N GLN A 171 -17.37 20.22 24.93
CA GLN A 171 -16.19 20.97 25.37
C GLN A 171 -15.10 20.10 26.01
N GLN A 172 -14.73 20.37 27.26
CA GLN A 172 -13.56 19.78 27.92
C GLN A 172 -13.72 18.28 28.17
N THR A 173 -14.94 17.79 28.34
CA THR A 173 -15.22 16.38 28.67
C THR A 173 -15.03 15.42 27.49
N PHE A 174 -15.04 15.92 26.25
CA PHE A 174 -14.94 15.06 25.06
C PHE A 174 -13.64 14.24 25.02
N PHE A 175 -12.55 14.82 25.52
CA PHE A 175 -11.22 14.21 25.47
C PHE A 175 -10.76 13.59 26.82
N GLU A 176 -11.63 13.52 27.84
CA GLU A 176 -11.26 13.05 29.18
C GLU A 176 -11.16 11.51 29.29
N ALA A 177 -11.87 10.76 28.43
CA ALA A 177 -11.95 9.29 28.46
C ALA A 177 -11.23 8.61 27.26
N ASP A 178 -10.09 9.15 26.87
CA ASP A 178 -9.59 9.05 25.49
C ASP A 178 -8.55 7.94 25.26
N ALA A 179 -8.94 6.68 25.52
CA ALA A 179 -8.16 5.54 25.06
C ALA A 179 -8.38 5.30 23.55
N LEU A 180 -7.32 5.02 22.79
CA LEU A 180 -7.38 4.81 21.33
C LEU A 180 -8.41 3.74 20.92
N MET A 181 -8.53 2.67 21.71
CA MET A 181 -9.52 1.61 21.49
C MET A 181 -10.97 2.14 21.61
N ASN A 182 -11.22 3.07 22.54
CA ASN A 182 -12.52 3.73 22.68
C ASN A 182 -12.80 4.66 21.48
N ARG A 183 -11.78 5.35 20.95
CA ARG A 183 -11.91 6.20 19.75
C ARG A 183 -12.34 5.40 18.53
N ARG A 184 -11.64 4.30 18.23
CA ARG A 184 -11.96 3.46 17.06
C ARG A 184 -13.34 2.83 17.19
N GLN A 185 -13.70 2.34 18.37
CA GLN A 185 -15.04 1.81 18.62
C GLN A 185 -16.11 2.88 18.39
N TRP A 186 -15.91 4.09 18.91
CA TRP A 186 -16.84 5.21 18.72
C TRP A 186 -16.94 5.63 17.24
N LEU A 187 -15.82 5.75 16.54
CA LEU A 187 -15.78 6.05 15.10
C LEU A 187 -16.50 4.98 14.28
N SER A 188 -16.40 3.70 14.66
CA SER A 188 -17.11 2.61 13.97
C SER A 188 -18.63 2.82 13.92
N THR A 189 -19.19 3.46 14.95
CA THR A 189 -20.62 3.80 15.00
C THR A 189 -20.91 5.15 14.37
N MET A 190 -20.09 6.16 14.65
CA MET A 190 -20.44 7.56 14.37
C MET A 190 -19.89 8.09 13.04
N PHE A 191 -18.76 7.57 12.58
CA PHE A 191 -18.10 7.98 11.33
C PHE A 191 -17.21 6.84 10.80
N PRO A 192 -17.81 5.72 10.35
CA PRO A 192 -17.09 4.45 10.09
C PRO A 192 -16.03 4.56 9.00
N GLU A 193 -16.20 5.48 8.04
CA GLU A 193 -15.24 5.70 6.97
C GLU A 193 -13.85 6.16 7.44
N ALA A 194 -13.74 6.80 8.62
CA ALA A 194 -12.45 7.17 9.21
C ALA A 194 -11.58 5.96 9.60
N LEU A 195 -12.17 4.77 9.75
CA LEU A 195 -11.41 3.55 10.04
C LEU A 195 -10.52 3.07 8.89
N GLN A 196 -10.58 3.75 7.73
CA GLN A 196 -9.66 3.58 6.62
C GLN A 196 -8.34 4.35 6.80
N LEU A 197 -8.29 5.31 7.73
CA LEU A 197 -7.06 6.00 8.10
C LEU A 197 -6.15 5.09 8.94
N SER A 198 -4.85 5.31 8.81
CA SER A 198 -3.86 4.70 9.70
C SER A 198 -4.06 5.17 11.14
N GLU A 199 -3.54 4.42 12.11
CA GLU A 199 -3.60 4.86 13.52
C GLU A 199 -2.89 6.19 13.73
N LEU A 200 -1.76 6.40 13.04
CA LEU A 200 -1.01 7.65 13.05
C LEU A 200 -1.86 8.83 12.52
N ASP A 201 -2.56 8.65 11.40
CA ASP A 201 -3.44 9.69 10.83
C ASP A 201 -4.62 9.99 11.74
N LEU A 202 -5.22 8.96 12.36
CA LEU A 202 -6.29 9.15 13.33
C LEU A 202 -5.81 9.97 14.52
N ASP A 203 -4.65 9.64 15.09
CA ASP A 203 -4.07 10.36 16.22
C ASP A 203 -3.66 11.79 15.87
N LEU A 204 -3.15 12.02 14.66
CA LEU A 204 -2.86 13.37 14.15
C LEU A 204 -4.12 14.23 14.07
N VAL A 205 -5.19 13.72 13.45
CA VAL A 205 -6.46 14.46 13.34
C VAL A 205 -7.07 14.70 14.72
N TRP A 206 -6.99 13.72 15.62
CA TRP A 206 -7.52 13.84 16.97
C TRP A 206 -6.78 14.92 17.79
N THR A 207 -5.44 14.92 17.72
CA THR A 207 -4.60 15.93 18.37
C THR A 207 -4.86 17.31 17.80
N GLN A 208 -5.01 17.42 16.47
CA GLN A 208 -5.37 18.65 15.80
C GLN A 208 -6.74 19.17 16.24
N ALA A 209 -7.75 18.30 16.33
CA ALA A 209 -9.08 18.66 16.80
C ALA A 209 -9.05 19.18 18.25
N ARG A 210 -8.26 18.53 19.13
CA ARG A 210 -8.08 18.97 20.51
C ARG A 210 -7.49 20.39 20.58
N SER A 211 -6.38 20.62 19.88
CA SER A 211 -5.74 21.94 19.84
C SER A 211 -6.68 23.02 19.29
N LEU A 212 -7.37 22.76 18.18
CA LEU A 212 -8.21 23.76 17.52
C LEU A 212 -9.52 24.06 18.25
N TYR A 213 -10.08 23.11 19.00
CA TYR A 213 -11.46 23.21 19.50
C TYR A 213 -11.58 23.22 21.03
N THR A 214 -10.48 23.07 21.78
CA THR A 214 -10.50 23.17 23.25
C THR A 214 -9.78 24.40 23.81
N GLU A 215 -8.97 25.08 23.01
CA GLU A 215 -8.34 26.35 23.38
C GLU A 215 -9.30 27.51 23.08
N SER A 216 -10.25 27.75 23.99
CA SER A 216 -11.08 28.96 24.07
C SER A 216 -11.29 29.33 25.53
#